data_AF-A0A3M1JI03-F1
#
_entry.id   AF-A0A3M1JI03-F1
#
_cell.length_a   1.000
_cell.length_b   1.000
_cell.length_c   1.000
_cell.angle_alpha   90.00
_cell.angle_beta   90.00
_cell.angle_gamma   90.00
#
_symmetry.space_group_name_H-M   'P 1'
#
loop_
_entity.id
_entity.type
_entity.pdbx_description
1 polymer ?
#
loop_
_entity_poly.entity_id
_entity_poly.type
_entity_poly.pdbx_seq_one_letter_code
_entity_poly.pdbx_strand_id
1 'polypeptide(L)'
;MESLGVLISAVLTLMVFSYIFGDNVLFKLAAHIFVGVAIGVAVVVVWNQVFARLGPGNLLTAFPALILCLLLIFKIQPVQSRFASTLGSISLAFMLGVGAALAVGGALFGTLVPQVLAVAGTSLNPNHYQSAQTNAGLVNWLNNIIIVLGTIGTFFYFTFAVRAPGPLGNVREGVVRFWSGMGRLMIIFTLGALFANTVSARVALLVSRLQFLINLPDLFR
;
A
#
# COMPACT_ATOMS: atom_id res chain seq x y z
N MET A 1 -26.91 15.51 16.44
CA MET A 1 -25.67 15.59 15.63
C MET A 1 -25.37 14.29 14.91
N GLU A 2 -25.54 13.13 15.57
CA GLU A 2 -25.28 11.81 14.99
C GLU A 2 -26.18 11.47 13.78
N SER A 3 -27.49 11.73 13.87
CA SER A 3 -28.45 11.42 12.80
C SER A 3 -28.19 12.20 11.49
N LEU A 4 -27.69 13.44 11.59
CA LEU A 4 -27.28 14.22 10.41
C LEU A 4 -26.04 13.62 9.74
N GLY A 5 -25.07 13.15 10.52
CA GLY A 5 -23.89 12.46 9.99
C GLY A 5 -24.25 11.15 9.30
N VAL A 6 -25.19 10.38 9.86
CA VAL A 6 -25.73 9.16 9.25
C VAL A 6 -26.41 9.49 7.92
N LEU A 7 -27.25 10.53 7.88
CA LEU A 7 -27.91 10.96 6.64
C LEU A 7 -26.89 11.39 5.56
N ILE A 8 -25.92 12.23 5.94
CA ILE A 8 -24.87 12.70 5.02
C ILE A 8 -24.07 11.52 4.46
N SER A 9 -23.66 10.58 5.32
CA SER A 9 -22.90 9.41 4.88
C SER A 9 -23.71 8.47 3.98
N ALA A 10 -25.02 8.34 4.19
CA ALA A 10 -25.91 7.60 3.31
C ALA A 10 -26.04 8.25 1.94
N VAL A 11 -26.30 9.56 1.89
CA VAL A 11 -26.35 10.33 0.64
C VAL A 11 -25.03 10.20 -0.11
N LEU A 12 -23.89 10.40 0.57
CA LEU A 12 -22.57 10.31 -0.05
C LEU A 12 -22.28 8.90 -0.60
N THR A 13 -22.70 7.86 0.12
CA THR A 13 -22.57 6.46 -0.32
C THR A 13 -23.38 6.21 -1.59
N LEU A 14 -24.61 6.69 -1.67
CA LEU A 14 -25.44 6.58 -2.87
C LEU A 14 -24.84 7.35 -4.06
N MET A 15 -24.30 8.55 -3.83
CA MET A 15 -23.64 9.33 -4.86
C MET A 15 -22.41 8.62 -5.44
N VAL A 16 -21.63 7.92 -4.61
CA VAL A 16 -20.50 7.09 -5.06
C VAL A 16 -21.00 5.89 -5.86
N PHE A 17 -22.06 5.20 -5.41
CA PHE A 17 -22.64 4.07 -6.15
C PHE A 17 -23.26 4.46 -7.50
N SER A 18 -23.65 5.73 -7.68
CA SER A 18 -24.12 6.25 -8.97
C SER A 18 -23.11 6.04 -10.12
N TYR A 19 -21.84 5.82 -9.80
CA TYR A 19 -20.79 5.45 -10.77
C TYR A 19 -21.11 4.16 -11.54
N ILE A 20 -21.81 3.20 -10.91
CA ILE A 20 -22.18 1.92 -11.57
C ILE A 20 -23.05 2.17 -12.81
N PHE A 21 -23.85 3.24 -12.79
CA PHE A 21 -24.73 3.64 -13.89
C PHE A 21 -24.08 4.58 -14.91
N GLY A 22 -22.75 4.78 -14.85
CA GLY A 22 -21.98 5.65 -15.74
C GLY A 22 -21.61 7.01 -15.14
N ASP A 23 -21.12 7.92 -16.00
CA ASP A 23 -20.62 9.26 -15.64
C ASP A 23 -21.76 10.23 -15.27
N ASN A 24 -22.27 10.10 -14.06
CA ASN A 24 -23.33 10.95 -13.51
C ASN A 24 -22.78 12.17 -12.75
N VAL A 25 -23.52 13.28 -12.77
CA VAL A 25 -23.17 14.52 -12.03
C VAL A 25 -23.03 14.26 -10.53
N LEU A 26 -23.86 13.37 -9.98
CA LEU A 26 -23.82 12.98 -8.56
C LEU A 26 -22.47 12.36 -8.18
N PHE A 27 -21.96 11.42 -8.99
CA PHE A 27 -20.65 10.82 -8.75
C PHE A 27 -19.54 11.88 -8.81
N LYS A 28 -19.58 12.75 -9.82
CA LYS A 28 -18.59 13.85 -9.94
C LYS A 28 -18.62 14.76 -8.72
N LEU A 29 -19.80 15.12 -8.21
CA LEU A 29 -19.92 15.96 -7.02
C LEU A 29 -19.31 15.26 -5.80
N ALA A 30 -19.62 13.98 -5.57
CA ALA A 30 -19.02 13.21 -4.48
C ALA A 30 -17.48 13.14 -4.59
N ALA A 31 -16.96 12.95 -5.80
CA ALA A 31 -15.52 12.96 -6.05
C ALA A 31 -14.88 14.33 -5.72
N HIS A 32 -15.51 15.44 -6.11
CA HIS A 32 -15.01 16.78 -5.79
C HIS A 32 -15.05 17.06 -4.28
N ILE A 33 -16.11 16.64 -3.57
CA ILE A 33 -16.16 16.73 -2.11
C ILE A 33 -15.01 15.92 -1.50
N PHE A 34 -14.78 14.69 -1.95
CA PHE A 34 -13.73 13.84 -1.41
C PHE A 34 -12.33 14.44 -1.62
N VAL A 35 -12.06 14.96 -2.82
CA VAL A 35 -10.81 15.68 -3.13
C VAL A 35 -10.70 16.96 -2.28
N GLY A 36 -11.78 17.70 -2.10
CA GLY A 36 -11.81 18.90 -1.24
C GLY A 36 -11.49 18.60 0.22
N VAL A 37 -12.05 17.52 0.78
CA VAL A 37 -11.74 17.06 2.14
C VAL A 37 -10.27 16.64 2.25
N ALA A 38 -9.76 15.91 1.26
CA ALA A 38 -8.34 15.51 1.24
C ALA A 38 -7.40 16.72 1.24
N ILE A 39 -7.71 17.75 0.42
CA ILE A 39 -6.95 19.01 0.40
C ILE A 39 -7.10 19.75 1.74
N GLY A 40 -8.28 19.79 2.33
CA GLY A 40 -8.51 20.43 3.63
C GLY A 40 -7.65 19.82 4.74
N VAL A 41 -7.58 18.49 4.81
CA VAL A 41 -6.69 17.79 5.76
C VAL A 41 -5.23 18.13 5.47
N ALA A 42 -4.82 18.11 4.20
CA ALA A 42 -3.45 18.49 3.83
C ALA A 42 -3.10 19.92 4.25
N VAL A 43 -4.02 20.88 4.09
CA VAL A 43 -3.84 22.27 4.54
C VAL A 43 -3.65 22.35 6.05
N VAL A 44 -4.46 21.63 6.83
CA VAL A 44 -4.32 21.60 8.30
C VAL A 44 -2.98 21.01 8.72
N VAL A 45 -2.53 19.95 8.03
CA VAL A 45 -1.22 19.35 8.27
C VAL A 45 -0.10 20.36 7.98
N VAL A 46 -0.15 21.05 6.84
CA VAL A 46 0.83 22.09 6.47
C VAL A 46 0.80 23.24 7.47
N TRP A 47 -0.37 23.69 7.91
CA TRP A 47 -0.51 24.73 8.92
C TRP A 47 0.21 24.37 10.22
N ASN A 48 -0.02 23.16 10.74
CA ASN A 48 0.56 22.72 12.00
C ASN A 48 2.05 22.36 11.89
N GLN A 49 2.48 21.79 10.76
CA GLN A 49 3.86 21.34 10.60
C GLN A 49 4.81 22.43 10.11
N VAL A 50 4.31 23.38 9.31
CA VAL A 50 5.10 24.49 8.78
C VAL A 50 4.85 25.73 9.61
N PHE A 51 3.64 26.29 9.57
CA PHE A 51 3.36 27.63 10.09
C PHE A 51 3.33 27.71 11.62
N ALA A 52 2.69 26.77 12.31
CA ALA A 52 2.62 26.77 13.77
C ALA A 52 3.97 26.48 14.44
N ARG A 53 4.91 25.87 13.71
CA ARG A 53 6.29 25.62 14.19
C ARG A 53 7.25 26.80 13.93
N LEU A 54 6.79 27.88 13.29
CA LEU A 54 7.55 29.13 13.05
C LEU A 54 7.72 30.01 14.30
N GLY A 55 7.77 29.43 15.50
CA GLY A 55 8.05 30.18 16.73
C GLY A 55 9.42 30.90 16.66
N PRO A 56 9.63 31.95 17.48
CA PRO A 56 10.70 32.96 17.30
C PRO A 56 12.16 32.46 17.41
N GLY A 57 12.42 31.15 17.47
CA GLY A 57 13.76 30.57 17.58
C GLY A 57 14.16 29.57 16.48
N ASN A 58 13.30 29.25 15.51
CA ASN A 58 13.54 28.10 14.60
C ASN A 58 13.43 28.42 13.09
N LEU A 59 13.81 29.63 12.68
CA LEU A 59 13.76 30.03 11.26
C LEU A 59 14.61 29.11 10.35
N LEU A 60 15.75 28.59 10.84
CA LEU A 60 16.66 27.75 10.05
C LEU A 60 16.04 26.43 9.55
N THR A 61 15.15 25.80 10.32
CA THR A 61 14.43 24.58 9.88
C THR A 61 13.21 24.90 9.01
N ALA A 62 12.69 26.12 9.11
CA ALA A 62 11.51 26.55 8.38
C ALA A 62 11.79 27.11 6.98
N PHE A 63 13.00 27.62 6.75
CA PHE A 63 13.43 28.20 5.48
C PHE A 63 13.18 27.29 4.27
N PRO A 64 13.54 25.99 4.29
CA PRO A 64 13.31 25.10 3.15
C PRO A 64 11.81 24.88 2.86
N ALA A 65 11.00 24.73 3.92
CA ALA A 65 9.56 24.51 3.79
C ALA A 65 8.83 25.76 3.25
N LEU A 66 9.24 26.95 3.71
CA LEU A 66 8.71 28.22 3.23
C LEU A 66 9.07 28.47 1.77
N ILE A 67 10.31 28.17 1.36
CA ILE A 67 10.74 28.28 -0.04
C ILE A 67 9.89 27.35 -0.91
N LEU A 68 9.72 26.08 -0.52
CA LEU A 68 8.91 25.12 -1.28
C LEU A 68 7.44 25.54 -1.38
N CYS A 69 6.86 26.12 -0.31
CA CYS A 69 5.51 26.64 -0.30
C CYS A 69 5.36 27.87 -1.22
N LEU A 70 6.33 28.79 -1.18
CA LEU A 70 6.38 29.97 -2.05
C LEU A 70 6.51 29.55 -3.53
N LEU A 71 7.35 28.55 -3.82
CA LEU A 71 7.54 28.01 -5.16
C LEU A 71 6.29 27.33 -5.73
N LEU A 72 5.44 26.78 -4.86
CA LEU A 72 4.18 26.13 -5.25
C LEU A 72 3.12 27.15 -5.68
N ILE A 73 3.11 28.35 -5.08
CA ILE A 73 2.18 29.44 -5.43
C ILE A 73 2.35 29.86 -6.90
N PHE A 74 3.57 29.84 -7.43
CA PHE A 74 3.86 30.19 -8.83
C PHE A 74 3.23 29.26 -9.87
N LYS A 75 2.64 28.12 -9.47
CA LYS A 75 1.94 27.19 -10.36
C LYS A 75 0.40 27.26 -10.24
N ILE A 76 -0.14 28.01 -9.28
CA ILE A 76 -1.60 28.20 -9.11
C ILE A 76 -2.19 29.10 -10.21
N GLN A 77 -1.36 29.85 -10.93
CA GLN A 77 -1.77 30.61 -12.10
C GLN A 77 -1.22 29.93 -13.37
N PRO A 78 -2.03 29.74 -14.43
CA PRO A 78 -1.56 29.24 -15.73
C PRO A 78 -0.76 30.34 -16.44
N VAL A 79 0.38 30.73 -15.87
CA VAL A 79 1.22 31.80 -16.40
C VAL A 79 2.14 31.21 -17.45
N GLN A 80 1.97 31.68 -18.69
CA GLN A 80 2.68 31.33 -19.93
C GLN A 80 4.22 31.47 -19.93
N SER A 81 4.86 31.74 -18.79
CA SER A 81 6.32 31.94 -18.72
C SER A 81 7.07 30.65 -18.33
N ARG A 82 7.98 30.19 -19.20
CA ARG A 82 8.83 29.00 -19.00
C ARG A 82 9.64 29.02 -17.70
N PHE A 83 9.96 30.20 -17.17
CA PHE A 83 10.75 30.35 -15.93
C PHE A 83 9.93 30.01 -14.68
N ALA A 84 8.68 30.51 -14.59
CA ALA A 84 7.80 30.22 -13.45
C ALA A 84 7.39 28.74 -13.39
N SER A 85 7.16 28.12 -14.57
CA SER A 85 6.85 26.69 -14.64
C SER A 85 8.01 25.80 -14.20
N THR A 86 9.25 26.19 -14.48
CA THR A 86 10.45 25.44 -14.09
C THR A 86 10.68 25.52 -12.58
N LEU A 87 10.49 26.69 -11.98
CA LEU A 87 10.66 26.87 -10.53
C LEU A 87 9.59 26.13 -9.72
N GLY A 88 8.34 26.13 -10.16
CA GLY A 88 7.28 25.31 -9.56
C GLY A 88 7.46 23.80 -9.79
N SER A 89 8.13 23.40 -10.87
CA SER A 89 8.41 21.98 -11.12
C SER A 89 9.37 21.36 -10.10
N ILE A 90 10.26 22.16 -9.50
CA ILE A 90 11.16 21.70 -8.43
C ILE A 90 10.36 21.33 -7.17
N SER A 91 9.38 22.15 -6.79
CA SER A 91 8.51 21.86 -5.63
C SER A 91 7.66 20.60 -5.85
N LEU A 92 7.15 20.39 -7.07
CA LEU A 92 6.43 19.16 -7.42
C LEU A 92 7.33 17.94 -7.50
N ALA A 93 8.54 18.06 -8.05
CA ALA A 93 9.53 17.01 -8.06
C ALA A 93 9.90 16.61 -6.62
N PHE A 94 9.99 17.59 -5.71
CA PHE A 94 10.20 17.33 -4.29
C PHE A 94 9.01 16.61 -3.65
N MET A 95 7.77 17.08 -3.86
CA MET A 95 6.57 16.40 -3.32
C MET A 95 6.43 14.96 -3.83
N LEU A 96 6.62 14.75 -5.14
CA LEU A 96 6.60 13.42 -5.75
C LEU A 96 7.76 12.57 -5.26
N GLY A 97 8.95 13.16 -5.10
CA GLY A 97 10.13 12.49 -4.57
C GLY A 97 9.95 12.03 -3.12
N VAL A 98 9.41 12.89 -2.25
CA VAL A 98 9.05 12.54 -0.87
C VAL A 98 7.96 11.47 -0.86
N GLY A 99 6.92 11.60 -1.69
CA GLY A 99 5.86 10.60 -1.81
C GLY A 99 6.40 9.23 -2.24
N ALA A 100 7.29 9.19 -3.25
CA ALA A 100 7.95 7.98 -3.70
C ALA A 100 8.88 7.40 -2.63
N ALA A 101 9.66 8.24 -1.93
CA ALA A 101 10.53 7.81 -0.84
C ALA A 101 9.73 7.23 0.34
N LEU A 102 8.60 7.82 0.70
CA LEU A 102 7.70 7.31 1.73
C LEU A 102 7.04 5.99 1.31
N ALA A 103 6.62 5.86 0.05
CA ALA A 103 6.03 4.62 -0.45
C ALA A 103 7.06 3.48 -0.49
N VAL A 104 8.25 3.73 -1.03
CA VAL A 104 9.34 2.75 -1.12
C VAL A 104 9.88 2.42 0.27
N GLY A 105 10.14 3.42 1.10
CA GLY A 105 10.59 3.23 2.48
C GLY A 105 9.55 2.51 3.34
N GLY A 106 8.28 2.87 3.19
CA GLY A 106 7.17 2.20 3.85
C GLY A 106 7.03 0.73 3.43
N ALA A 107 7.19 0.42 2.15
CA ALA A 107 7.22 -0.96 1.69
C ALA A 107 8.45 -1.72 2.22
N LEU A 108 9.65 -1.13 2.11
CA LEU A 108 10.90 -1.75 2.57
C LEU A 108 10.89 -2.06 4.06
N PHE A 109 10.66 -1.06 4.89
CA PHE A 109 10.72 -1.21 6.35
C PHE A 109 9.42 -1.78 6.94
N GLY A 110 8.28 -1.55 6.31
CA GLY A 110 7.00 -2.06 6.76
C GLY A 110 6.73 -3.51 6.37
N THR A 111 7.37 -4.01 5.30
CA THR A 111 7.11 -5.38 4.81
C THR A 111 8.40 -6.16 4.58
N LEU A 112 9.28 -5.74 3.66
CA LEU A 112 10.40 -6.55 3.21
C LEU A 112 11.42 -6.86 4.32
N VAL A 113 11.84 -5.85 5.08
CA VAL A 113 12.82 -6.05 6.17
C VAL A 113 12.27 -6.98 7.26
N PRO A 114 11.06 -6.75 7.83
CA PRO A 114 10.47 -7.69 8.78
C PRO A 114 10.29 -9.10 8.21
N GLN A 115 9.91 -9.23 6.93
CA GLN A 115 9.76 -10.53 6.27
C GLN A 115 11.09 -11.28 6.15
N VAL A 116 12.17 -10.60 5.75
CA VAL A 116 13.51 -11.20 5.68
C VAL A 116 14.00 -11.62 7.06
N LEU A 117 13.82 -10.78 8.08
CA LEU A 117 14.21 -11.08 9.45
C LEU A 117 13.41 -12.26 10.01
N ALA A 118 12.11 -12.36 9.71
CA ALA A 118 11.28 -13.48 10.13
C ALA A 118 11.77 -14.81 9.53
N VAL A 119 12.10 -14.84 8.23
CA VAL A 119 12.64 -16.04 7.58
C VAL A 119 14.04 -16.37 8.10
N ALA A 120 14.90 -15.37 8.30
CA ALA A 120 16.25 -15.57 8.82
C ALA A 120 16.28 -16.06 10.29
N GLY A 121 15.31 -15.63 11.10
CA GLY A 121 15.14 -16.08 12.49
C GLY A 121 14.39 -17.40 12.64
N THR A 122 13.91 -18.01 11.55
CA THR A 122 13.15 -19.26 11.60
C THR A 122 14.09 -20.43 11.91
N SER A 123 13.86 -21.11 13.04
CA SER A 123 14.62 -22.30 13.39
C SER A 123 14.03 -23.54 12.69
N LEU A 124 14.90 -24.38 12.14
CA LEU A 124 14.50 -25.67 11.58
C LEU A 124 14.59 -26.81 12.60
N ASN A 125 15.05 -26.51 13.82
CA ASN A 125 15.19 -27.50 14.88
C ASN A 125 13.81 -27.84 15.47
N PRO A 126 13.33 -29.10 15.39
CA PRO A 126 12.05 -29.51 15.97
C PRO A 126 11.96 -29.23 17.47
N ASN A 127 13.09 -29.27 18.18
CA ASN A 127 13.15 -29.11 19.64
C ASN A 127 12.87 -27.67 20.12
N HIS A 128 12.89 -26.69 19.21
CA HIS A 128 12.52 -25.30 19.51
C HIS A 128 10.99 -25.09 19.52
N TYR A 129 10.22 -26.07 19.04
CA TYR A 129 8.77 -26.04 19.00
C TYR A 129 8.19 -27.05 20.00
N GLN A 130 8.46 -26.82 21.29
CA GLN A 130 7.91 -27.67 22.35
C GLN A 130 6.38 -27.50 22.40
N SER A 131 5.67 -28.62 22.23
CA SER A 131 4.22 -28.70 22.21
C SER A 131 3.65 -28.45 23.60
N ALA A 132 3.37 -27.19 23.93
CA ALA A 132 2.97 -26.82 25.29
C ALA A 132 1.50 -27.13 25.64
N GLN A 133 0.62 -27.55 24.74
CA GLN A 133 -0.72 -28.07 25.12
C GLN A 133 -1.59 -28.60 23.97
N THR A 134 -1.28 -28.23 22.73
CA THR A 134 -1.97 -28.70 21.52
C THR A 134 -0.92 -29.26 20.59
N ASN A 135 -1.25 -30.26 19.78
CA ASN A 135 -0.38 -30.88 18.76
C ASN A 135 0.10 -29.90 17.65
N ALA A 136 0.10 -28.59 17.92
CA ALA A 136 0.50 -27.49 17.07
C ALA A 136 2.02 -27.37 16.87
N GLY A 137 2.85 -28.02 17.70
CA GLY A 137 4.32 -28.00 17.54
C GLY A 137 4.77 -28.56 16.19
N LEU A 138 4.22 -29.71 15.79
CA LEU A 138 4.53 -30.34 14.51
C LEU A 138 3.99 -29.53 13.32
N VAL A 139 2.80 -28.94 13.46
CA VAL A 139 2.19 -28.09 12.42
C VAL A 139 3.02 -26.83 12.18
N ASN A 140 3.48 -26.18 13.25
CA ASN A 140 4.32 -24.99 13.15
C ASN A 140 5.69 -25.30 12.56
N TRP A 141 6.30 -26.42 12.95
CA TRP A 141 7.56 -26.88 12.35
C TRP A 141 7.42 -27.18 10.85
N LEU A 142 6.35 -27.89 10.46
CA LEU A 142 6.07 -28.18 9.05
C LEU A 142 5.83 -26.90 8.24
N ASN A 143 5.09 -25.94 8.80
CA ASN A 143 4.85 -24.64 8.18
C ASN A 143 6.18 -23.91 7.92
N ASN A 144 7.07 -23.87 8.91
CA ASN A 144 8.39 -23.24 8.77
C ASN A 144 9.24 -23.91 7.68
N ILE A 145 9.19 -25.24 7.55
CA ILE A 145 9.83 -25.95 6.45
C ILE A 145 9.24 -25.55 5.10
N ILE A 146 7.91 -25.50 4.99
CA ILE A 146 7.23 -25.10 3.75
C ILE A 146 7.63 -23.66 3.36
N ILE A 147 7.70 -22.75 4.33
CA ILE A 147 8.12 -21.35 4.11
C ILE A 147 9.55 -21.33 3.57
N VAL A 148 10.50 -21.99 4.25
CA VAL A 148 11.91 -22.00 3.83
C VAL A 148 12.08 -22.64 2.44
N LEU A 149 11.44 -23.78 2.19
CA LEU A 149 11.45 -24.44 0.89
C LEU A 149 10.83 -23.59 -0.21
N GLY A 150 9.71 -22.91 0.08
CA GLY A 150 9.04 -22.00 -0.84
C GLY A 150 9.90 -20.77 -1.17
N THR A 151 10.58 -20.19 -0.17
CA THR A 151 11.52 -19.07 -0.36
C THR A 151 12.71 -19.50 -1.23
N ILE A 152 13.32 -20.64 -0.93
CA ILE A 152 14.42 -21.19 -1.73
C ILE A 152 13.94 -21.46 -3.16
N GLY A 153 12.82 -22.15 -3.34
CA GLY A 153 12.24 -22.43 -4.66
C GLY A 153 11.98 -21.16 -5.47
N THR A 154 11.49 -20.10 -4.82
CA THR A 154 11.26 -18.81 -5.47
C THR A 154 12.57 -18.13 -5.89
N PHE A 155 13.61 -18.17 -5.05
CA PHE A 155 14.94 -17.70 -5.45
C PHE A 155 15.48 -18.49 -6.64
N PHE A 156 15.32 -19.81 -6.66
CA PHE A 156 15.76 -20.63 -7.78
C PHE A 156 15.02 -20.29 -9.08
N TYR A 157 13.72 -19.97 -9.01
CA TYR A 157 12.94 -19.52 -10.16
C TYR A 157 13.48 -18.21 -10.77
N PHE A 158 13.78 -17.20 -9.94
CA PHE A 158 14.22 -15.89 -10.42
C PHE A 158 15.72 -15.84 -10.77
N THR A 159 16.59 -16.53 -10.02
CA THR A 159 18.05 -16.42 -10.16
C THR A 159 18.63 -17.37 -11.23
N PHE A 160 17.97 -18.49 -11.54
CA PHE A 160 18.49 -19.50 -12.48
C PHE A 160 17.77 -19.54 -13.84
N ALA A 161 17.05 -18.48 -14.22
CA ALA A 161 16.58 -18.29 -15.59
C ALA A 161 17.73 -18.10 -16.61
N VAL A 162 18.99 -18.00 -16.16
CA VAL A 162 20.18 -17.93 -17.01
C VAL A 162 20.80 -19.32 -17.17
N ARG A 163 20.64 -19.89 -18.37
CA ARG A 163 21.23 -21.18 -18.79
C ARG A 163 22.76 -21.13 -18.72
N ALA A 164 23.36 -22.02 -17.93
CA ALA A 164 24.79 -22.28 -17.99
C ALA A 164 25.07 -23.46 -18.94
N PRO A 165 25.78 -23.27 -20.06
CA PRO A 165 26.15 -24.37 -20.96
C PRO A 165 27.34 -25.15 -20.38
N GLY A 166 27.23 -26.48 -20.26
CA GLY A 166 28.34 -27.34 -19.87
C GLY A 166 27.99 -28.84 -19.77
N PRO A 167 28.96 -29.77 -19.90
CA PRO A 167 28.74 -31.22 -20.01
C PRO A 167 28.34 -31.94 -18.72
N LEU A 168 28.55 -31.32 -17.54
CA LEU A 168 27.96 -31.74 -16.26
C LEU A 168 26.53 -31.18 -16.06
N GLY A 169 25.94 -30.64 -17.13
CA GLY A 169 24.71 -29.87 -17.14
C GLY A 169 23.44 -30.70 -16.92
N ASN A 170 23.38 -31.96 -17.37
CA ASN A 170 22.13 -32.72 -17.36
C ASN A 170 21.55 -33.00 -15.96
N VAL A 171 22.39 -33.35 -14.97
CA VAL A 171 21.91 -33.61 -13.60
C VAL A 171 21.56 -32.31 -12.88
N ARG A 172 22.39 -31.26 -13.05
CA ARG A 172 22.14 -29.94 -12.49
C ARG A 172 20.90 -29.29 -13.11
N GLU A 173 20.65 -29.52 -14.39
CA GLU A 173 19.49 -29.02 -15.13
C GLU A 173 18.20 -29.70 -14.66
N GLY A 174 18.21 -31.01 -14.36
CA GLY A 174 17.05 -31.71 -13.81
C GLY A 174 16.62 -31.17 -12.43
N VAL A 175 17.59 -31.01 -11.51
CA VAL A 175 17.33 -30.43 -10.18
C VAL A 175 16.88 -28.98 -10.30
N VAL A 176 17.55 -28.15 -11.10
CA VAL A 176 17.18 -26.74 -11.28
C VAL A 176 15.79 -26.59 -11.93
N ARG A 177 15.42 -27.44 -12.90
CA ARG A 177 14.09 -27.42 -13.51
C ARG A 177 12.99 -27.80 -12.51
N PHE A 178 13.24 -28.78 -11.63
CA PHE A 178 12.31 -29.16 -10.57
C PHE A 178 12.09 -28.01 -9.56
N TRP A 179 13.19 -27.43 -9.06
CA TRP A 179 13.12 -26.31 -8.09
C TRP A 179 12.54 -25.02 -8.70
N SER A 180 12.85 -24.72 -9.97
CA SER A 180 12.25 -23.60 -10.71
C SER A 180 10.74 -23.83 -10.94
N GLY A 181 10.31 -25.07 -11.22
CA GLY A 181 8.90 -25.42 -11.31
C GLY A 181 8.15 -25.18 -9.99
N MET A 182 8.76 -25.56 -8.87
CA MET A 182 8.19 -25.32 -7.53
C MET A 182 8.09 -23.82 -7.20
N GLY A 183 9.12 -23.02 -7.55
CA GLY A 183 9.06 -21.56 -7.41
C GLY A 183 7.96 -20.93 -8.26
N ARG A 184 7.74 -21.41 -9.49
CA ARG A 184 6.65 -20.96 -10.37
C ARG A 184 5.27 -21.21 -9.75
N LEU A 185 5.05 -22.39 -9.17
CA LEU A 185 3.80 -22.73 -8.47
C LEU A 185 3.59 -21.80 -7.27
N MET A 186 4.63 -21.55 -6.47
CA MET A 186 4.53 -20.63 -5.33
C MET A 186 4.17 -19.20 -5.76
N ILE A 187 4.72 -18.69 -6.87
CA ILE A 187 4.36 -17.36 -7.39
C ILE A 187 2.90 -17.33 -7.84
N ILE A 188 2.43 -18.37 -8.54
CA ILE A 188 1.03 -18.46 -8.97
C ILE A 188 0.09 -18.46 -7.76
N PHE A 189 0.38 -19.26 -6.73
CA PHE A 189 -0.41 -19.27 -5.51
C PHE A 189 -0.38 -17.92 -4.78
N THR A 190 0.78 -17.28 -4.68
CA THR A 190 0.92 -15.99 -4.00
C THR A 190 0.14 -14.89 -4.73
N LEU A 191 0.30 -14.78 -6.04
CA LEU A 191 -0.45 -13.81 -6.85
C LEU A 191 -1.96 -14.10 -6.82
N GLY A 192 -2.34 -15.38 -6.86
CA GLY A 192 -3.74 -15.80 -6.70
C GLY A 192 -4.32 -15.40 -5.36
N ALA A 193 -3.59 -15.61 -4.27
CA ALA A 193 -3.99 -15.21 -2.92
C ALA A 193 -4.10 -13.68 -2.77
N LEU A 194 -3.14 -12.93 -3.32
CA LEU A 194 -3.19 -11.46 -3.34
C LEU A 194 -4.41 -10.96 -4.11
N PHE A 195 -4.68 -11.52 -5.29
CA PHE A 195 -5.87 -11.18 -6.07
C PHE A 195 -7.15 -11.51 -5.29
N ALA A 196 -7.28 -12.71 -4.75
CA ALA A 196 -8.43 -13.12 -3.94
C ALA A 196 -8.65 -12.20 -2.74
N ASN A 197 -7.57 -11.80 -2.04
CA ASN A 197 -7.65 -10.87 -0.93
C ASN A 197 -8.18 -9.49 -1.37
N THR A 198 -7.69 -8.95 -2.50
CA THR A 198 -8.19 -7.66 -3.01
C THR A 198 -9.66 -7.72 -3.43
N VAL A 199 -10.09 -8.82 -4.06
CA VAL A 199 -11.51 -9.02 -4.45
C VAL A 199 -12.37 -9.15 -3.20
N SER A 200 -11.95 -9.97 -2.25
CA SER A 200 -12.64 -10.16 -0.96
C SER A 200 -12.80 -8.84 -0.21
N ALA A 201 -11.73 -8.02 -0.13
CA ALA A 201 -11.79 -6.71 0.50
C ALA A 201 -12.78 -5.78 -0.20
N ARG A 202 -12.81 -5.75 -1.53
CA ARG A 202 -13.78 -4.92 -2.30
C ARG A 202 -15.22 -5.38 -2.09
N VAL A 203 -15.46 -6.70 -2.10
CA VAL A 203 -16.79 -7.27 -1.85
C VAL A 203 -17.23 -7.01 -0.41
N ALA A 204 -16.34 -7.16 0.57
CA ALA A 204 -16.64 -6.86 1.97
C ALA A 204 -16.99 -5.37 2.16
N LEU A 205 -16.25 -4.46 1.51
CA LEU A 205 -16.60 -3.03 1.51
C LEU A 205 -17.97 -2.78 0.86
N LEU A 206 -18.30 -3.44 -0.24
CA LEU A 206 -19.63 -3.33 -0.85
C LEU A 206 -20.73 -3.82 0.09
N VAL A 207 -20.57 -5.00 0.69
CA VAL A 207 -21.53 -5.60 1.63
C VAL A 207 -21.74 -4.69 2.83
N SER A 208 -20.67 -4.17 3.44
CA SER A 208 -20.77 -3.25 4.58
C SER A 208 -21.55 -1.97 4.24
N ARG A 209 -21.37 -1.42 3.03
CA ARG A 209 -22.12 -0.24 2.58
C ARG A 209 -23.58 -0.56 2.27
N LEU A 210 -23.88 -1.74 1.72
CA LEU A 210 -25.27 -2.19 1.52
C LEU A 210 -25.99 -2.45 2.84
N GLN A 211 -25.35 -3.13 3.79
CA GLN A 211 -25.89 -3.35 5.13
C GLN A 211 -26.16 -2.02 5.85
N PHE A 212 -25.24 -1.07 5.74
CA PHE A 212 -25.43 0.28 6.27
C PHE A 212 -26.67 0.97 5.68
N LEU A 213 -26.91 0.87 4.37
CA LEU A 213 -28.09 1.45 3.73
C LEU A 213 -29.40 0.72 4.08
N ILE A 214 -29.36 -0.60 4.25
CA ILE A 214 -30.54 -1.40 4.62
C ILE A 214 -30.95 -1.13 6.07
N ASN A 215 -29.99 -1.02 6.98
CA ASN A 215 -30.24 -0.75 8.40
C ASN A 215 -30.46 0.74 8.69
N LEU A 216 -30.42 1.59 7.66
CA LEU A 216 -30.65 3.03 7.78
C LEU A 216 -31.96 3.37 8.51
N PRO A 217 -33.12 2.72 8.24
CA PRO A 217 -34.37 3.04 8.91
C PRO A 217 -34.36 2.74 10.41
N ASP A 218 -33.64 1.70 10.83
CA ASP A 218 -33.53 1.30 12.24
C ASP A 218 -32.63 2.26 13.05
N LEU A 219 -31.69 2.95 12.38
CA LEU A 219 -30.83 3.97 12.99
C LEU A 219 -31.55 5.30 13.30
N PHE A 220 -32.76 5.50 12.77
CA PHE A 220 -33.57 6.71 12.99
C PHE A 220 -34.77 6.50 13.94
N ARG A 221 -34.96 5.28 14.46
CA ARG A 221 -35.93 4.99 15.53
C ARG A 221 -35.28 5.17 16.90
#